data_AF-A0A0F9VAY7-F1
#
_entry.id   AF-A0A0F9VAY7-F1
#
_cell.length_a   1.000
_cell.length_b   1.000
_cell.length_c   1.000
_cell.angle_alpha   90.00
_cell.angle_beta   90.00
_cell.angle_gamma   90.00
#
_symmetry.space_group_name_H-M   'P 1'
#
loop_
_entity.id
_entity.type
_entity.pdbx_description
1 polymer ?
#
loop_
_entity_poly.entity_id
_entity_poly.type
_entity_poly.pdbx_seq_one_letter_code
_entity_poly.pdbx_strand_id
1 'polypeptide(L)' 'MAKFDLYRDVAGDYRWRFRAADGRVIAVSSQAYLHPAECKSDVELLKAQASEAVVDILGEPVSFDSSTTHRGPDA' A
#
# COMPACT_ATOMS: atom_id res chain seq x y z
N MET A 1 9.92 13.58 11.55
CA MET A 1 10.71 12.85 10.52
C MET A 1 9.95 11.60 10.12
N ALA A 2 9.97 11.23 8.84
CA ALA A 2 9.35 10.00 8.36
C ALA A 2 10.14 8.77 8.81
N LYS A 3 9.47 7.66 9.12
CA LYS A 3 10.13 6.44 9.62
C LYS A 3 9.35 5.16 9.30
N PHE A 4 10.08 4.06 9.30
CA PHE A 4 9.51 2.71 9.27
C PHE A 4 9.39 2.21 10.71
N ASP A 5 8.20 1.70 11.05
CA ASP A 5 7.97 1.03 12.32
C ASP A 5 7.77 -0.45 12.06
N LEU A 6 8.66 -1.26 12.62
CA LEU A 6 8.52 -2.71 12.66
C LEU A 6 7.75 -3.06 13.93
N TYR A 7 6.73 -3.90 13.79
CA TYR A 7 5.89 -4.33 14.89
C TYR A 7 5.43 -5.77 14.69
N ARG A 8 5.07 -6.42 15.79
CA ARG A 8 4.44 -7.74 15.77
C ARG A 8 2.93 -7.55 15.70
N ASP A 9 2.27 -8.23 14.77
CA ASP A 9 0.81 -8.19 14.64
C ASP A 9 0.13 -9.15 15.64
N VAL A 10 -1.20 -9.21 15.58
CA VAL A 10 -2.01 -10.05 16.48
C VAL A 10 -1.84 -11.56 16.20
N ALA A 11 -1.42 -11.94 15.00
CA ALA A 11 -1.12 -13.32 14.64
C ALA A 11 0.27 -13.76 15.13
N GLY A 12 1.09 -12.80 15.56
CA GLY A 12 2.45 -13.05 16.04
C GLY A 12 3.50 -12.92 14.94
N ASP A 13 3.13 -12.42 13.76
CA ASP A 13 4.05 -12.18 12.66
C ASP A 13 4.57 -10.74 12.69
N TYR A 14 5.70 -10.50 12.05
CA TYR A 14 6.31 -9.19 11.91
C TYR A 14 5.79 -8.47 10.67
N ARG A 15 5.47 -7.19 10.83
CA ARG A 15 5.10 -6.29 9.74
C ARG A 15 5.80 -4.96 9.92
N TRP A 16 5.96 -4.25 8.81
CA TRP A 16 6.37 -2.84 8.83
C TRP A 16 5.23 -1.93 8.37
N ARG A 17 5.27 -0.69 8.83
CA ARG A 17 4.49 0.42 8.29
C ARG A 17 5.37 1.65 8.13
N PHE A 18 5.14 2.43 7.08
CA PHE A 18 5.83 3.70 6.87
C PHE A 18 4.93 4.85 7.32
N ARG A 19 5.44 5.64 8.27
CA ARG A 19 4.80 6.87 8.73
C ARG A 19 5.50 8.09 8.16
N ALA A 20 4.73 8.97 7.54
CA ALA A 20 5.19 10.28 7.11
C ALA A 20 5.54 11.16 8.32
N ALA A 21 6.17 12.31 8.06
CA ALA A 21 6.61 13.22 9.12
C ALA A 21 5.46 13.81 9.95
N ASP A 22 4.26 13.86 9.36
CA ASP A 22 3.00 14.28 9.99
C ASP A 22 2.33 13.16 10.82
N GLY A 23 2.93 11.96 10.87
CA GLY A 23 2.44 10.81 11.61
C GLY A 23 1.43 9.94 10.84
N ARG A 24 1.05 10.29 9.62
CA ARG A 24 0.13 9.47 8.81
C ARG A 24 0.83 8.23 8.28
N VAL A 25 0.13 7.09 8.31
CA VAL A 25 0.59 5.87 7.64
C VAL A 25 0.31 6.00 6.15
N ILE A 26 1.33 5.88 5.31
CA ILE A 26 1.18 6.01 3.85
C ILE A 26 1.52 4.72 3.10
N ALA A 27 2.23 3.79 3.74
CA ALA A 27 2.50 2.45 3.21
C ALA A 27 2.52 1.44 4.35
N VAL A 28 2.10 0.21 4.03
CA VAL A 28 2.11 -0.94 4.94
C VAL A 28 2.67 -2.14 4.19
N SER A 29 3.31 -3.04 4.92
CA SER A 29 3.68 -4.34 4.38
C SER A 29 2.42 -5.11 3.98
N SER A 30 2.37 -5.58 2.73
CA SER A 30 1.36 -6.53 2.27
C SER A 30 1.63 -7.94 2.79
N GLN A 31 2.90 -8.25 3.09
CA GLN A 31 3.35 -9.55 3.60
C GLN A 31 3.56 -9.50 5.12
N ALA A 32 3.46 -10.67 5.75
CA ALA A 32 3.79 -10.88 7.14
C ALA A 32 5.02 -11.80 7.21
N TYR A 33 5.95 -11.51 8.12
CA TYR A 33 7.23 -12.21 8.23
C TYR A 33 7.31 -13.00 9.55
N LEU A 34 7.91 -14.18 9.52
CA LEU A 34 8.14 -14.97 10.73
C LEU A 34 9.27 -14.38 11.58
N HIS A 35 10.27 -13.78 10.94
CA HIS A 35 11.44 -13.22 11.62
C HIS A 35 11.56 -11.70 11.43
N PRO A 36 12.02 -10.97 12.47
CA PRO A 36 12.20 -9.52 12.38
C PRO A 36 13.32 -9.13 11.41
N ALA A 37 14.30 -10.02 11.19
CA ALA A 37 15.39 -9.80 10.24
C ALA A 37 14.86 -9.73 8.79
N GLU A 38 13.96 -10.63 8.40
CA GLU A 38 13.34 -10.64 7.07
C GLU A 38 12.51 -9.37 6.84
N CYS A 39 11.71 -9.00 7.85
CA CYS A 39 10.94 -7.76 7.82
C CYS A 39 11.83 -6.52 7.67
N LYS A 40 13.03 -6.52 8.27
CA LYS A 40 14.00 -5.43 8.14
C LYS A 40 14.65 -5.41 6.77
N SER A 41 15.03 -6.57 6.23
CA SER A 41 15.61 -6.69 4.89
C SER A 41 14.66 -6.19 3.81
N ASP A 42 13.35 -6.44 3.93
CA ASP A 42 12.35 -5.92 3.01
C ASP A 42 12.30 -4.38 3.00
N VAL A 43 12.34 -3.75 4.18
CA VAL A 43 12.40 -2.29 4.32
C VAL A 43 13.70 -1.72 3.72
N GLU A 44 14.82 -2.39 3.93
CA GLU A 44 16.11 -1.96 3.37
C GLU A 44 16.11 -2.04 1.83
N LEU A 45 15.55 -3.12 1.28
CA LEU A 45 15.38 -3.28 -0.16
C LEU A 45 14.47 -2.20 -0.73
N LEU A 46 13.32 -1.95 -0.08
CA LEU A 46 12.40 -0.89 -0.49
C LEU A 46 13.10 0.48 -0.50
N LYS A 47 13.87 0.81 0.54
CA LYS A 47 14.62 2.08 0.59
C LYS A 47 15.67 2.20 -0.52
N ALA A 48 16.30 1.09 -0.91
CA ALA A 48 17.31 1.06 -1.96
C ALA A 48 16.70 1.25 -3.35
N GLN A 49 15.48 0.78 -3.58
CA GLN A 49 14.86 0.79 -4.91
C GLN A 49 13.84 1.93 -5.09
N ALA A 50 13.15 2.37 -4.04
CA ALA A 50 12.01 3.28 -4.15
C ALA A 50 12.37 4.68 -4.66
N SER A 51 13.60 5.16 -4.45
CA SER A 51 14.02 6.47 -4.94
C SER A 51 14.16 6.55 -6.46
N GLU A 52 14.39 5.41 -7.13
CA GLU A 52 14.58 5.31 -8.58
C GLU A 52 13.43 4.60 -9.29
N ALA A 53 12.48 4.04 -8.53
CA ALA A 53 11.36 3.30 -9.08
C ALA A 53 10.43 4.19 -9.92
N VAL A 54 10.03 3.68 -11.09
CA VAL A 54 9.05 4.33 -11.97
C VAL A 54 7.64 3.92 -11.54
N VAL A 55 6.71 4.87 -11.60
CA VAL A 55 5.29 4.59 -11.38
C VAL A 55 4.70 4.00 -12.65
N ASP A 56 4.30 2.74 -12.58
CA ASP A 56 3.55 2.06 -13.64
C ASP A 56 2.06 2.03 -13.29
N ILE A 57 1.22 2.53 -14.18
CA ILE A 57 -0.23 2.61 -13.99
C ILE A 57 -0.86 1.43 -14.71
N LEU A 58 -1.16 0.37 -13.95
CA LEU A 58 -1.76 -0.85 -14.48
C LEU A 58 -3.28 -0.71 -14.63
N GLY A 59 -3.75 -0.73 -15.89
CA GLY A 59 -5.16 -0.74 -16.28
C GLY A 59 -5.55 0.38 -17.24
N GLU A 60 -6.45 0.09 -18.19
CA GLU A 60 -7.10 1.15 -18.98
C GLU A 60 -7.97 2.02 -18.06
N PRO A 61 -8.10 3.34 -18.33
CA PRO A 61 -9.07 4.16 -17.62
C PRO A 61 -10.44 3.51 -17.79
N VAL A 62 -11.04 3.07 -16.67
CA VAL A 62 -12.39 2.52 -16.66
C VAL A 62 -13.30 3.60 -17.24
N SER A 63 -13.69 3.41 -18.49
CA SER A 63 -14.62 4.29 -19.18
C SER A 63 -15.96 4.06 -18.52
N PHE A 64 -16.32 4.97 -17.61
CA PHE A 64 -17.65 4.98 -17.02
C PHE A 64 -18.60 5.48 -18.11
N ASP A 65 -19.08 4.56 -18.95
CA ASP A 65 -20.10 4.89 -19.94
C ASP A 65 -21.31 5.47 -19.20
N SER A 66 -21.60 6.74 -19.47
CA SER A 66 -22.63 7.52 -18.77
C SER A 66 -24.05 7.14 -19.22
N SER A 67 -24.21 6.01 -19.93
CA SER A 67 -25.45 5.63 -20.61
C SER A 67 -26.33 4.69 -19.78
N THR A 68 -26.37 4.83 -18.45
CA THR A 68 -27.53 4.36 -17.68
C THR A 68 -28.50 5.52 -17.56
N THR A 69 -29.21 5.82 -18.65
CA THR A 69 -30.48 6.54 -18.53
C THR A 69 -31.40 5.62 -17.73
N HIS A 70 -31.57 5.91 -16.45
CA HIS A 70 -32.64 5.38 -15.63
C HIS A 70 -33.94 5.79 -16.33
N ARG A 71 -34.45 4.93 -17.20
CA ARG A 71 -35.79 5.07 -17.77
C ARG A 71 -36.72 4.90 -16.57
N GLY A 72 -37.17 6.03 -16.03
CA GLY A 72 -38.21 6.04 -15.01
C GLY A 72 -39.41 5.23 -15.52
N PRO A 73 -40.14 4.54 -14.64
CA PRO A 73 -41.33 3.83 -15.06
C PRO A 73 -42.37 4.85 -15.52
N ASP A 74 -42.54 5.00 -16.83
CA ASP A 74 -43.77 5.51 -17.42
C ASP A 74 -44.82 4.40 -17.28
N ALA A 75 -45.78 4.57 -16.35
CA ALA A 75 -47.18 4.14 -16.42
C ALA A 75 -47.91 4.44 -15.10
#